data_AF-A0A8H3I119-F1
#
_entry.id   AF-A0A8H3I119-F1
#
_cell.length_a   1.000
_cell.length_b   1.000
_cell.length_c   1.000
_cell.angle_alpha   90.00
_cell.angle_beta   90.00
_cell.angle_gamma   90.00
#
_symmetry.space_group_name_H-M   'P 1'
#
loop_
_entity.id
_entity.type
_entity.pdbx_description
1 polymer ?
#
loop_
_entity_poly.entity_id
_entity_poly.type
_entity_poly.pdbx_seq_one_letter_code
_entity_poly.pdbx_strand_id
1 'polypeptide(L)'
;MLDDEIPKRTRELDVYALGMTMLEVFTGEVPYADRRMDIAVIKAIMEGILPTRPVQHLDDSEQGNLVWSLLLYCWSRKPSKRPSAGQVVEALESRVLRGFIPDKSKKSRFRFWS
;
A
#
# COMPACT_ATOMS: atom_id res chain seq x y z
N MET A 1 -23.99 28.26 -13.59
CA MET A 1 -23.14 27.97 -12.42
C MET A 1 -23.25 26.48 -12.20
N LEU A 2 -22.28 25.72 -12.68
CA LEU A 2 -22.10 24.35 -12.22
C LEU A 2 -21.38 24.51 -10.89
N ASP A 3 -22.01 24.07 -9.80
CA ASP A 3 -21.34 24.04 -8.51
C ASP A 3 -20.14 23.11 -8.65
N ASP A 4 -18.94 23.69 -8.72
CA ASP A 4 -17.68 22.99 -8.58
C ASP A 4 -17.66 22.37 -7.17
N GLU A 5 -18.26 21.18 -7.03
CA GLU A 5 -18.07 20.35 -5.85
C GLU A 5 -16.58 20.03 -5.74
N ILE A 6 -15.89 20.79 -4.89
CA ILE A 6 -14.49 20.53 -4.55
C ILE A 6 -14.42 19.07 -4.09
N PRO A 7 -13.59 18.21 -4.74
CA PRO A 7 -13.49 16.82 -4.37
C PRO A 7 -13.16 16.70 -2.88
N LYS A 8 -14.11 16.18 -2.10
CA LYS A 8 -13.95 16.06 -0.65
C LYS A 8 -12.84 15.07 -0.36
N ARG A 9 -11.82 15.49 0.38
CA ARG A 9 -10.79 14.58 0.90
C ARG A 9 -11.45 13.54 1.81
N THR A 10 -11.19 12.27 1.54
CA THR A 10 -11.72 11.15 2.32
C THR A 10 -10.61 10.19 2.73
N ARG A 11 -10.85 9.42 3.80
CA ARG A 11 -9.89 8.43 4.29
C ARG A 11 -9.57 7.37 3.24
N GLU A 12 -10.55 7.04 2.40
CA GLU A 12 -10.40 6.08 1.32
C GLU A 12 -9.49 6.62 0.20
N LEU A 13 -9.48 7.94 -0.05
CA LEU A 13 -8.51 8.57 -0.96
C LEU A 13 -7.10 8.52 -0.37
N ASP A 14 -6.96 8.77 0.93
CA ASP A 14 -5.66 8.67 1.61
C ASP A 14 -5.13 7.23 1.57
N VAL A 15 -5.99 6.21 1.67
CA VAL A 15 -5.60 4.79 1.53
C VAL A 15 -5.14 4.46 0.10
N TYR A 16 -5.78 5.03 -0.91
CA TYR A 16 -5.32 4.87 -2.29
C TYR A 16 -3.91 5.44 -2.47
N ALA A 17 -3.68 6.67 -1.98
CA ALA A 17 -2.37 7.31 -2.00
C ALA A 17 -1.34 6.53 -1.19
N LEU A 18 -1.72 6.02 -0.01
CA LEU A 18 -0.88 5.17 0.82
C LEU A 18 -0.42 3.92 0.07
N GLY A 19 -1.31 3.26 -0.68
CA GLY A 19 -0.93 2.12 -1.52
C GLY A 19 0.11 2.50 -2.59
N MET A 20 -0.03 3.68 -3.20
CA MET A 20 0.96 4.20 -4.16
C MET A 20 2.32 4.46 -3.49
N THR A 21 2.32 5.07 -2.31
CA THR A 21 3.53 5.29 -1.51
C THR A 21 4.18 3.97 -1.10
N MET A 22 3.40 2.97 -0.70
CA MET A 22 3.95 1.64 -0.38
C MET A 22 4.63 1.00 -1.58
N LEU A 23 4.02 1.07 -2.77
CA LEU A 23 4.64 0.59 -4.00
C LEU A 23 5.98 1.28 -4.24
N GLU A 24 6.02 2.61 -4.16
CA GLU A 24 7.24 3.41 -4.30
C GLU A 24 8.33 3.02 -3.30
N VAL A 25 7.96 2.73 -2.05
CA VAL A 25 8.89 2.26 -1.02
C VAL A 25 9.47 0.88 -1.37
N PHE A 26 8.66 -0.03 -1.92
CA PHE A 26 9.14 -1.37 -2.27
C PHE A 26 10.04 -1.39 -3.50
N THR A 27 9.80 -0.51 -4.47
CA THR A 27 10.56 -0.46 -5.74
C THR A 27 11.69 0.56 -5.73
N GLY A 28 11.62 1.59 -4.89
CA GLY A 28 12.47 2.78 -5.01
C GLY A 28 12.15 3.63 -6.23
N GLU A 29 11.06 3.36 -6.94
CA GLU A 29 10.64 4.03 -8.17
C GLU A 29 9.21 4.55 -8.04
N VAL A 30 8.92 5.70 -8.65
CA VAL A 30 7.57 6.26 -8.66
C VAL A 30 6.56 5.32 -9.32
N PRO A 31 5.29 5.29 -8.84
CA PRO A 31 4.23 4.54 -9.53
C PRO A 31 4.09 5.00 -10.98
N TYR A 32 3.85 4.04 -11.89
CA TYR A 32 3.77 4.29 -13.34
C TYR A 32 5.09 4.82 -13.97
N ALA A 33 6.26 4.39 -13.47
CA ALA A 33 7.56 4.77 -14.03
C ALA A 33 7.73 4.47 -15.53
N ASP A 34 6.91 3.57 -16.10
CA ASP A 34 6.86 3.26 -17.53
C ASP A 34 6.18 4.36 -18.37
N ARG A 35 5.51 5.32 -17.73
CA ARG A 35 4.81 6.43 -18.37
C ARG A 35 5.67 7.70 -18.30
N ARG A 36 6.03 8.23 -19.47
CA ARG A 36 6.93 9.40 -19.58
C ARG A 36 6.30 10.77 -19.29
N MET A 37 4.97 10.85 -19.27
CA MET A 37 4.25 12.13 -19.12
C MET A 37 3.12 11.99 -18.12
N ASP A 38 2.91 13.01 -17.29
CA ASP A 38 1.84 13.05 -16.28
C ASP A 38 0.46 12.85 -16.88
N ILE A 39 0.20 13.39 -18.08
CA ILE A 39 -1.07 13.20 -18.78
C ILE A 39 -1.35 11.73 -19.11
N ALA A 40 -0.31 10.94 -19.37
CA ALA A 40 -0.46 9.51 -19.62
C ALA A 40 -0.77 8.75 -18.32
N VAL A 41 -0.21 9.19 -17.18
CA VAL A 41 -0.54 8.65 -15.86
C VAL A 41 -1.98 9.00 -15.48
N ILE A 42 -2.40 10.26 -15.63
CA ILE A 42 -3.77 10.70 -15.38
C ILE A 42 -4.75 9.90 -16.23
N LYS A 43 -4.48 9.73 -17.54
CA LYS A 43 -5.30 8.93 -18.43
C LYS A 43 -5.39 7.46 -17.95
N ALA A 44 -4.27 6.85 -17.58
CA ALA A 44 -4.27 5.49 -17.05
C ALA A 44 -5.13 5.36 -15.78
N ILE A 45 -5.03 6.31 -14.85
CA ILE A 45 -5.84 6.35 -13.63
C ILE A 45 -7.33 6.51 -13.96
N MET A 46 -7.69 7.39 -14.89
CA MET A 46 -9.07 7.59 -15.34
C MET A 46 -9.66 6.34 -16.01
N GLU A 47 -8.85 5.62 -16.79
CA GLU A 47 -9.20 4.32 -17.37
C GLU A 47 -9.19 3.19 -16.33
N GLY A 48 -8.70 3.48 -15.11
CA GLY A 48 -8.53 2.59 -13.98
C GLY A 48 -7.56 1.45 -14.26
N ILE A 49 -6.51 1.75 -15.02
CA ILE A 49 -5.31 0.96 -15.19
C ILE A 49 -4.44 1.19 -13.95
N LEU A 50 -3.95 0.10 -13.35
CA LEU A 50 -3.10 0.14 -12.17
C LEU A 50 -1.62 0.06 -12.56
N PRO A 51 -0.67 0.41 -11.66
CA PRO A 51 0.75 0.20 -11.91
C PRO A 51 1.04 -1.27 -12.22
N THR A 52 2.02 -1.53 -13.07
CA THR A 52 2.49 -2.89 -13.34
C THR A 52 3.13 -3.48 -12.08
N ARG A 53 2.86 -4.77 -11.81
CA ARG A 53 3.50 -5.48 -10.69
C ARG A 53 5.01 -5.52 -10.90
N PRO A 54 5.82 -4.98 -9.97
CA PRO A 54 7.27 -5.00 -10.07
C PRO A 54 7.81 -6.35 -9.60
N VAL A 55 7.76 -7.38 -10.46
CA VAL A 55 8.12 -8.77 -10.10
C VAL A 55 9.55 -8.95 -9.56
N GLN A 56 10.44 -8.01 -9.84
CA GLN A 56 11.80 -7.99 -9.27
C GLN A 56 11.83 -7.67 -7.77
N HIS A 57 10.83 -6.95 -7.26
CA HIS A 57 10.71 -6.51 -5.86
C HIS A 57 9.56 -7.22 -5.13
N LEU A 58 8.48 -7.52 -5.86
CA LEU A 58 7.29 -8.22 -5.38
C LEU A 58 7.10 -9.48 -6.24
N ASP A 59 8.00 -10.44 -6.06
CA ASP A 59 8.05 -11.71 -6.77
C ASP A 59 6.82 -12.60 -6.48
N ASP A 60 6.74 -13.76 -7.14
CA ASP A 60 5.62 -14.69 -6.98
C ASP A 60 5.71 -15.55 -5.70
N SER A 61 6.58 -15.18 -4.75
CA SER A 61 6.57 -15.78 -3.41
C SER A 61 5.24 -15.54 -2.69
N GLU A 62 4.96 -16.32 -1.65
CA GLU A 62 3.77 -16.12 -0.83
C GLU A 62 3.72 -14.69 -0.26
N GLN A 63 4.85 -14.18 0.22
CA GLN A 63 4.97 -12.83 0.78
C GLN A 63 4.75 -11.76 -0.29
N GLY A 64 5.39 -11.89 -1.46
CA GLY A 64 5.21 -10.96 -2.58
C GLY A 64 3.76 -10.92 -3.07
N ASN A 65 3.11 -12.08 -3.17
CA ASN A 65 1.68 -12.18 -3.52
C ASN A 65 0.77 -11.53 -2.47
N LEU A 66 1.07 -11.70 -1.18
CA LEU A 66 0.31 -11.09 -0.09
C LEU A 66 0.41 -9.56 -0.11
N VAL A 67 1.63 -9.01 -0.26
CA VAL A 67 1.85 -7.56 -0.38
C VAL A 67 1.15 -7.03 -1.62
N TRP A 68 1.32 -7.67 -2.77
CA TRP A 68 0.67 -7.24 -4.01
C TRP A 68 -0.85 -7.23 -3.89
N SER A 69 -1.44 -8.28 -3.29
CA SER A 69 -2.87 -8.35 -3.04
C SER A 69 -3.36 -7.20 -2.15
N LEU A 70 -2.60 -6.87 -1.09
CA LEU A 70 -2.93 -5.73 -0.22
C LEU A 70 -2.93 -4.40 -1.00
N LEU A 71 -1.93 -4.16 -1.85
CA LEU A 71 -1.88 -2.98 -2.70
C LEU A 71 -3.09 -2.88 -3.64
N LEU A 72 -3.48 -4.00 -4.26
CA LEU A 72 -4.69 -4.05 -5.11
C LEU A 72 -5.97 -3.68 -4.34
N TYR A 73 -6.09 -4.08 -3.06
CA TYR A 73 -7.21 -3.66 -2.21
C TYR A 73 -7.19 -2.15 -1.92
N CYS A 74 -6.02 -1.58 -1.62
CA CYS A 74 -5.84 -0.13 -1.44
C CYS A 74 -6.24 0.65 -2.70
N TRP A 75 -5.99 0.08 -3.89
CA TRP A 75 -6.33 0.70 -5.17
C TRP A 75 -7.70 0.33 -5.73
N SER A 76 -8.59 -0.24 -4.91
CA SER A 76 -9.93 -0.58 -5.37
C SER A 76 -10.65 0.64 -5.98
N ARG A 77 -11.28 0.44 -7.15
CA ARG A 77 -12.05 1.49 -7.82
C ARG A 77 -13.20 2.02 -6.96
N LYS A 78 -13.83 1.14 -6.18
CA LYS A 78 -14.88 1.52 -5.24
C LYS A 78 -14.22 1.98 -3.93
N PRO A 79 -14.32 3.26 -3.53
CA PRO A 79 -13.66 3.75 -2.31
C PRO A 79 -14.06 2.96 -1.06
N SER A 80 -15.32 2.57 -0.94
CA SER A 80 -15.84 1.77 0.18
C SER A 80 -15.31 0.34 0.26
N LYS A 81 -14.60 -0.14 -0.77
CA LYS A 81 -13.93 -1.45 -0.78
C LYS A 81 -12.48 -1.36 -0.37
N ARG A 82 -11.93 -0.15 -0.23
CA ARG A 82 -10.57 0.05 0.27
C ARG A 82 -10.54 -0.25 1.77
N PRO A 83 -9.49 -0.91 2.27
CA PRO A 83 -9.33 -1.14 3.70
C PRO A 83 -9.15 0.19 4.45
N SER A 84 -9.37 0.20 5.75
CA SER A 84 -8.90 1.31 6.59
C SER A 84 -7.38 1.24 6.74
N ALA A 85 -6.73 2.38 7.04
CA ALA A 85 -5.29 2.39 7.31
C ALA A 85 -4.89 1.41 8.43
N GLY A 86 -5.74 1.23 9.46
CA GLY A 86 -5.51 0.24 10.51
C GLY A 86 -5.54 -1.20 10.00
N GLN A 87 -6.46 -1.53 9.10
CA GLN A 87 -6.50 -2.84 8.44
C GLN A 87 -5.28 -3.09 7.54
N VAL A 88 -4.75 -2.03 6.92
CA VAL A 88 -3.51 -2.12 6.13
C VAL A 88 -2.32 -2.46 7.04
N VAL A 89 -2.18 -1.76 8.16
CA VAL A 89 -1.14 -2.03 9.17
C VAL A 89 -1.26 -3.46 9.70
N GLU A 90 -2.46 -3.87 10.11
CA GLU A 90 -2.71 -5.22 10.61
C GLU A 90 -2.36 -6.28 9.56
N ALA A 91 -2.69 -6.07 8.29
CA ALA A 91 -2.34 -6.99 7.21
C ALA A 91 -0.81 -7.10 7.02
N LEU A 92 -0.09 -5.98 7.09
CA LEU A 92 1.37 -5.97 7.01
C LEU A 92 1.99 -6.70 8.20
N GLU A 93 1.58 -6.37 9.42
CA GLU A 93 2.11 -6.99 10.64
C GLU A 93 1.82 -8.50 10.69
N SER A 94 0.56 -8.87 10.43
CA SER A 94 0.09 -10.24 10.58
C SER A 94 0.46 -11.15 9.41
N ARG A 95 0.69 -10.65 8.20
CA ARG A 95 0.91 -11.50 7.01
C ARG A 95 2.29 -11.35 6.41
N VAL A 96 2.91 -10.17 6.58
CA VAL A 96 4.17 -9.83 5.92
C VAL A 96 5.33 -9.80 6.91
N LEU A 97 5.14 -9.21 8.09
CA LEU A 97 6.21 -9.00 9.08
C LEU A 97 6.33 -10.10 10.15
N ARG A 98 5.57 -11.20 10.05
CA ARG A 98 5.64 -12.32 11.02
C ARG A 98 7.04 -12.92 11.18
N GLY A 99 7.94 -12.76 10.19
CA GLY A 99 9.35 -13.16 10.28
C GLY A 99 10.33 -12.05 10.70
N PHE A 100 9.89 -10.79 10.77
CA PHE A 100 10.75 -9.62 11.02
C PHE A 100 10.57 -9.02 12.41
N ILE A 101 9.38 -9.15 13.02
CA ILE A 101 9.12 -8.64 14.37
C ILE A 101 9.61 -9.68 15.39
N PRO A 102 10.69 -9.41 16.16
CA PRO A 102 11.03 -10.27 17.28
C PRO A 102 9.88 -10.28 18.28
N ASP A 103 9.49 -11.48 18.68
CA ASP A 103 8.41 -11.72 19.62
C ASP A 103 8.56 -10.85 20.88
N LYS A 104 7.63 -9.89 21.06
CA LYS A 104 7.58 -9.03 22.24
C LYS A 104 7.29 -9.80 23.54
N SER A 105 6.95 -11.10 23.47
CA SER A 105 6.72 -11.96 24.63
C SER A 105 8.00 -12.33 25.39
N LYS A 106 9.20 -12.15 24.81
CA LYS A 106 10.46 -12.30 25.56
C LYS A 106 10.77 -11.05 26.37
N LYS A 107 9.96 -10.76 27.41
CA LYS A 107 10.44 -10.01 28.57
C LYS A 107 11.48 -10.87 29.27
N SER A 108 12.73 -10.83 28.78
CA SER A 108 13.85 -11.35 29.54
C SER A 108 13.89 -10.57 30.84
N ARG A 109 13.50 -11.27 31.90
CA ARG A 109 13.45 -10.77 33.26
C ARG A 109 14.88 -10.64 33.76
N PHE A 110 15.60 -9.61 33.30
CA PHE A 110 16.88 -9.23 33.89
C PHE A 110 16.62 -8.63 35.27
N ARG A 111 16.62 -9.53 36.26
CA ARG A 111 17.01 -9.19 37.63
C ARG A 111 18.50 -8.87 37.64
N PHE A 112 18.90 -8.10 38.65
CA PHE A 112 20.25 -7.74 39.10
C PHE A 112 20.71 -6.32 38.74
N TRP A 113 20.48 -5.41 39.69
CA TRP A 113 21.62 -4.76 40.33
C TRP A 113 21.43 -4.84 41.86
N SER A 114 22.47 -5.35 42.53
CA SER A 114 22.73 -5.27 43.97
C SER A 114 23.65 -4.11 44.23
#